data_AF-X5YXS5-F1
#
_entry.id   AF-X5YXS5-F1
#
_cell.length_a   1.000
_cell.length_b   1.000
_cell.length_c   1.000
_cell.angle_alpha   90.00
_cell.angle_beta   90.00
_cell.angle_gamma   90.00
#
_symmetry.space_group_name_H-M   'P 1'
#
loop_
_entity.id
_entity.type
_entity.pdbx_description
1 polymer ?
#
loop_
_entity_poly.entity_id
_entity_poly.type
_entity_poly.pdbx_seq_one_letter_code
_entity_poly.pdbx_strand_id
1 'polypeptide(L)'
;MAIGKSYAGFTCGGPLTDSQVEGFKTFFDPDFNPSLTHTGGAIAPENMSKVLSAAALKKIEVAEPVVAASTKLDDAGAKNLQGWLNANAGESIPGWFSTTLGIVAPAAWMGLAADVAIQLINSSGDAGRIKLANIAGTVSKGGFVGVLHRVAKDAQGKRSYIWNYAYTAELNGQKITFLLAVCSADVVVK
;
A
#
# COMPACT_ATOMS: atom_id res chain seq x y z
N MET A 1 6.25 28.70 6.97
CA MET A 1 6.23 28.37 5.53
C MET A 1 7.56 27.73 5.19
N ALA A 2 7.59 26.42 5.00
CA ALA A 2 8.79 25.71 4.57
C ALA A 2 8.68 25.47 3.06
N ILE A 3 9.60 26.05 2.30
CA ILE A 3 9.77 25.82 0.86
C ILE A 3 10.49 24.47 0.73
N GLY A 4 9.72 23.39 0.53
CA GLY A 4 10.27 22.08 0.22
C GLY A 4 10.59 21.98 -1.26
N LYS A 5 11.88 21.87 -1.62
CA LYS A 5 12.33 21.62 -2.99
C LYS A 5 11.81 20.24 -3.43
N SER A 6 10.99 20.20 -4.48
CA SER A 6 10.46 18.98 -5.09
C SER A 6 11.40 18.45 -6.17
N TYR A 7 12.14 17.40 -5.81
CA TYR A 7 12.60 16.38 -6.75
C TYR A 7 12.23 15.05 -6.07
N ALA A 8 11.17 14.37 -6.54
CA ALA A 8 10.45 13.42 -5.70
C ALA A 8 11.02 11.99 -5.81
N GLY A 9 11.81 11.65 -4.79
CA GLY A 9 12.20 10.28 -4.45
C GLY A 9 11.05 9.37 -4.05
N PHE A 10 11.38 8.11 -3.84
CA PHE A 10 10.48 7.13 -3.24
C PHE A 10 10.03 7.60 -1.85
N THR A 11 8.73 7.48 -1.57
CA THR A 11 8.14 7.82 -0.26
C THR A 11 7.18 6.72 0.16
N CYS A 12 7.17 6.39 1.45
CA CYS A 12 6.12 5.59 2.09
C CYS A 12 5.46 6.38 3.20
N GLY A 13 4.20 6.07 3.48
CA GLY A 13 3.49 6.55 4.65
C GLY A 13 2.50 5.49 5.14
N GLY A 14 2.22 5.52 6.44
CA GLY A 14 1.24 4.64 7.06
C GLY A 14 1.55 4.34 8.51
N PRO A 15 0.69 3.53 9.16
CA PRO A 15 0.88 3.11 10.54
C PRO A 15 2.05 2.14 10.75
N LEU A 16 2.55 1.49 9.68
CA LEU A 16 3.71 0.61 9.79
C LEU A 16 5.01 1.40 9.67
N THR A 17 5.99 1.06 10.53
CA THR A 17 7.36 1.58 10.42
C THR A 17 8.07 0.97 9.21
N ASP A 18 9.15 1.60 8.73
CA ASP A 18 9.92 1.08 7.60
C ASP A 18 10.37 -0.36 7.81
N SER A 19 10.84 -0.71 9.03
CA SER A 19 11.23 -2.09 9.36
C SER A 19 10.05 -3.06 9.32
N GLN A 20 8.85 -2.63 9.69
CA GLN A 20 7.63 -3.46 9.60
C GLN A 20 7.17 -3.61 8.15
N VAL A 21 7.33 -2.58 7.32
CA VAL A 21 7.07 -2.65 5.87
C VAL A 21 8.04 -3.63 5.20
N GLU A 22 9.33 -3.61 5.55
CA GLU A 22 10.29 -4.61 5.06
C GLU A 22 9.90 -6.02 5.51
N GLY A 23 9.51 -6.20 6.78
CA GLY A 23 8.99 -7.47 7.29
C GLY A 23 7.71 -7.91 6.58
N PHE A 24 6.84 -6.99 6.16
CA PHE A 24 5.59 -7.33 5.47
C PHE A 24 5.85 -7.96 4.09
N LYS A 25 6.94 -7.57 3.41
CA LYS A 25 7.30 -8.12 2.09
C LYS A 25 7.61 -9.62 2.14
N THR A 26 8.04 -10.13 3.30
CA THR A 26 8.44 -11.53 3.48
C THR A 26 7.25 -12.46 3.72
N PHE A 27 6.02 -11.93 3.79
CA PHE A 27 4.82 -12.78 3.79
C PHE A 27 4.55 -13.42 2.43
N PHE A 28 5.14 -12.90 1.36
CA PHE A 28 4.91 -13.38 -0.01
C PHE A 28 6.02 -14.32 -0.43
N ASP A 29 5.67 -15.32 -1.25
CA ASP A 29 6.65 -16.19 -1.90
C ASP A 29 6.47 -16.10 -3.43
N PRO A 30 7.43 -15.51 -4.17
CA PRO A 30 8.64 -14.85 -3.64
C PRO A 30 8.33 -13.55 -2.91
N ASP A 31 9.28 -13.07 -2.10
CA ASP A 31 9.19 -11.77 -1.40
C ASP A 31 8.77 -10.65 -2.37
N PHE A 32 7.84 -9.80 -1.92
CA PHE A 32 7.41 -8.68 -2.75
C PHE A 32 8.53 -7.65 -2.91
N ASN A 33 8.90 -7.35 -4.16
CA ASN A 33 9.87 -6.31 -4.48
C ASN A 33 9.29 -5.32 -5.50
N PRO A 34 9.17 -4.02 -5.16
CA PRO A 34 8.70 -3.00 -6.10
C PRO A 34 9.66 -2.79 -7.27
N SER A 35 10.85 -3.40 -7.29
CA SER A 35 11.87 -3.36 -8.33
C SER A 35 12.15 -1.94 -8.81
N LEU A 36 12.44 -1.08 -7.83
CA LEU A 36 12.92 0.28 -8.05
C LEU A 36 14.38 0.25 -8.49
N THR A 37 14.74 1.16 -9.37
CA THR A 37 16.08 1.32 -9.92
C THR A 37 16.61 2.70 -9.56
N HIS A 38 17.91 2.84 -9.37
CA HIS A 38 18.52 4.15 -9.22
C HIS A 38 18.69 4.79 -10.61
N THR A 39 18.37 6.07 -10.73
CA THR A 39 18.56 6.85 -11.95
C THR A 39 19.61 7.93 -11.73
N GLY A 40 20.88 7.60 -11.99
CA GLY A 40 22.02 8.49 -11.82
C GLY A 40 22.29 8.87 -10.34
N GLY A 41 23.44 9.47 -10.07
CA GLY A 41 23.81 9.91 -8.72
C GLY A 41 24.06 8.77 -7.72
N ALA A 42 24.09 9.12 -6.43
CA ALA A 42 24.23 8.16 -5.34
C ALA A 42 22.94 7.35 -5.15
N ILE A 43 23.07 6.10 -4.67
CA ILE A 43 21.93 5.27 -4.27
C ILE A 43 21.30 5.91 -3.02
N ALA A 44 20.24 6.68 -3.23
CA ALA A 44 19.50 7.39 -2.20
C ALA A 44 18.01 7.48 -2.60
N PRO A 45 17.06 7.56 -1.63
CA PRO A 45 15.62 7.54 -1.91
C PRO A 45 15.18 8.54 -2.99
N GLU A 46 15.78 9.73 -3.03
CA GLU A 46 15.57 10.80 -4.02
C GLU A 46 15.89 10.39 -5.47
N ASN A 47 16.72 9.37 -5.67
CA ASN A 47 17.18 8.91 -6.98
C ASN A 47 16.58 7.57 -7.40
N MET A 48 15.59 7.05 -6.66
CA MET A 48 14.94 5.77 -6.95
C MET A 48 13.66 5.96 -7.77
N SER A 49 13.54 5.21 -8.87
CA SER A 49 12.39 5.25 -9.77
C SER A 49 11.99 3.85 -10.25
N LYS A 50 10.73 3.70 -10.66
CA LYS A 50 10.24 2.48 -11.30
C LYS A 50 10.44 2.58 -12.81
N VAL A 51 11.29 1.71 -13.35
CA VAL A 51 11.46 1.59 -14.81
C VAL A 51 10.43 0.59 -15.35
N LEU A 52 9.66 1.00 -16.34
CA LEU A 52 8.64 0.17 -16.98
C LEU A 52 8.81 0.18 -18.51
N SER A 53 8.57 -0.97 -19.14
CA SER A 53 8.34 -0.98 -20.58
C SER A 53 6.99 -0.36 -20.92
N ALA A 54 6.79 0.12 -22.15
CA ALA A 54 5.49 0.61 -22.61
C ALA A 54 4.36 -0.44 -22.42
N ALA A 55 4.68 -1.72 -22.63
CA ALA A 55 3.73 -2.81 -22.43
C ALA A 55 3.40 -3.04 -20.94
N ALA A 56 4.40 -2.96 -20.05
CA ALA A 56 4.19 -3.08 -18.61
C ALA A 56 3.38 -1.89 -18.08
N LEU A 57 3.70 -0.67 -18.54
CA LEU A 57 2.98 0.54 -18.20
C LEU A 57 1.48 0.41 -18.54
N LYS A 58 1.16 -0.04 -19.75
CA LYS A 58 -0.25 -0.20 -20.18
C LYS A 58 -1.05 -1.17 -19.30
N LYS A 59 -0.39 -2.15 -18.67
CA LYS A 59 -1.06 -3.11 -17.77
C LYS A 59 -1.42 -2.52 -16.41
N ILE A 60 -0.67 -1.51 -15.94
CA ILE A 60 -0.81 -0.99 -14.58
C ILE A 60 -1.16 0.49 -14.51
N GLU A 61 -1.11 1.23 -15.62
CA GLU A 61 -1.70 2.57 -15.75
C GLU A 61 -3.22 2.44 -15.91
N VAL A 62 -3.87 2.03 -14.83
CA VAL A 62 -5.30 1.67 -14.77
C VAL A 62 -5.99 2.40 -13.63
N ALA A 63 -7.30 2.60 -13.78
CA ALA A 63 -8.12 3.27 -12.76
C ALA A 63 -8.19 2.44 -11.47
N GLU A 64 -8.37 1.13 -11.59
CA GLU A 64 -8.45 0.18 -10.48
C GLU A 64 -7.07 -0.43 -10.17
N PRO A 65 -6.54 -0.33 -8.93
CA PRO A 65 -5.30 -1.00 -8.55
C PRO A 65 -5.35 -2.51 -8.78
N VAL A 66 -4.27 -3.06 -9.34
CA VAL A 66 -4.12 -4.51 -9.59
C VAL A 66 -3.45 -5.17 -8.39
N VAL A 67 -3.81 -6.41 -8.08
CA VAL A 67 -3.14 -7.22 -7.06
C VAL A 67 -1.78 -7.67 -7.58
N ALA A 68 -0.71 -7.18 -6.97
CA ALA A 68 0.67 -7.54 -7.30
C ALA A 68 1.13 -8.80 -6.55
N ALA A 69 0.69 -8.95 -5.30
CA ALA A 69 0.93 -10.12 -4.48
C ALA A 69 -0.21 -10.27 -3.47
N SER A 70 -0.55 -11.51 -3.11
CA SER A 70 -1.51 -11.79 -2.04
C SER A 70 -1.20 -13.14 -1.42
N THR A 71 -1.38 -13.25 -0.12
CA THR A 71 -1.27 -14.52 0.58
C THR A 71 -2.27 -14.60 1.74
N LYS A 72 -2.44 -15.81 2.27
CA LYS A 72 -3.03 -16.03 3.58
C LYS A 72 -1.92 -16.08 4.62
N LEU A 73 -2.13 -15.40 5.74
CA LEU A 73 -1.22 -15.46 6.87
C LEU A 73 -1.16 -16.88 7.43
N ASP A 74 0.04 -17.37 7.65
CA ASP A 74 0.28 -18.50 8.54
C ASP A 74 0.29 -18.02 10.01
N ASP A 75 0.60 -18.91 10.95
CA ASP A 75 0.59 -18.59 12.38
C ASP A 75 1.65 -17.53 12.74
N ALA A 76 2.83 -17.61 12.12
CA ALA A 76 3.92 -16.67 12.36
C ALA A 76 3.60 -15.29 11.79
N GLY A 77 3.09 -15.23 10.56
CA GLY A 77 2.66 -14.00 9.89
C GLY A 77 1.52 -13.32 10.63
N ALA A 78 0.52 -14.07 11.10
CA ALA A 78 -0.55 -13.54 11.92
C ALA A 78 -0.02 -12.92 13.22
N LYS A 79 0.87 -13.62 13.93
CA LYS A 79 1.48 -13.10 15.17
C LYS A 79 2.32 -11.85 14.92
N ASN A 80 3.10 -11.84 13.83
CA ASN A 80 3.93 -10.70 13.47
C ASN A 80 3.08 -9.47 13.14
N LEU A 81 2.08 -9.61 12.27
CA LEU A 81 1.20 -8.52 11.90
C LEU A 81 0.42 -8.00 13.11
N GLN A 82 -0.12 -8.89 13.94
CA GLN A 82 -0.78 -8.51 15.18
C GLN A 82 0.15 -7.72 16.11
N GLY A 83 1.39 -8.16 16.26
CA GLY A 83 2.41 -7.44 17.03
C GLY A 83 2.70 -6.03 16.49
N TRP A 84 2.83 -5.89 15.16
CA TRP A 84 3.05 -4.59 14.52
C TRP A 84 1.88 -3.63 14.72
N LEU A 85 0.64 -4.10 14.56
CA LEU A 85 -0.55 -3.28 14.78
C LEU A 85 -0.71 -2.86 16.24
N ASN A 86 -0.38 -3.75 17.18
CA ASN A 86 -0.43 -3.44 18.61
C ASN A 86 0.68 -2.47 19.05
N ALA A 87 1.85 -2.48 18.39
CA ALA A 87 2.89 -1.50 18.66
C ALA A 87 2.41 -0.06 18.39
N ASN A 88 1.46 0.11 17.48
CA ASN A 88 0.87 1.39 17.09
C ASN A 88 -0.60 1.50 17.55
N ALA A 89 -1.02 0.78 18.59
CA ALA A 89 -2.41 0.58 19.02
C ALA A 89 -3.27 1.86 19.19
N GLY A 90 -2.65 3.00 19.50
CA GLY A 90 -3.32 4.29 19.66
C GLY A 90 -3.74 4.97 18.36
N GLU A 91 -3.16 4.56 17.22
CA GLU A 91 -3.47 5.11 15.92
C GLU A 91 -4.79 4.56 15.37
N SER A 92 -5.37 5.29 14.42
CA SER A 92 -6.53 4.84 13.65
C SER A 92 -6.25 4.96 12.18
N ILE A 93 -6.78 4.05 11.38
CA ILE A 93 -6.70 4.11 9.92
C ILE A 93 -8.08 3.90 9.31
N PRO A 94 -8.32 4.44 8.11
CA PRO A 94 -9.56 4.20 7.38
C PRO A 94 -9.74 2.72 7.02
N GLY A 95 -10.97 2.24 7.17
CA GLY A 95 -11.42 0.96 6.67
C GLY A 95 -12.40 1.13 5.51
N TRP A 96 -12.28 0.32 4.47
CA TRP A 96 -13.20 0.31 3.35
C TRP A 96 -13.85 -1.05 3.18
N PHE A 97 -15.14 -1.06 2.85
CA PHE A 97 -15.83 -2.31 2.60
C PHE A 97 -15.27 -3.01 1.36
N SER A 98 -15.12 -4.32 1.46
CA SER A 98 -14.68 -5.19 0.37
C SER A 98 -15.79 -6.17 -0.02
N THR A 99 -15.96 -6.39 -1.31
CA THR A 99 -17.02 -7.24 -1.87
C THR A 99 -16.58 -8.69 -2.09
N THR A 100 -15.28 -9.01 -2.00
CA THR A 100 -14.76 -10.36 -2.32
C THR A 100 -13.96 -10.99 -1.16
N LEU A 101 -13.74 -12.30 -1.25
CA LEU A 101 -12.75 -13.00 -0.42
C LEU A 101 -11.36 -12.76 -1.03
N GLY A 102 -10.41 -12.33 -0.21
CA GLY A 102 -9.05 -12.01 -0.65
C GLY A 102 -8.75 -10.51 -0.65
N ILE A 103 -7.62 -10.16 -1.25
CA ILE A 103 -7.19 -8.77 -1.41
C ILE A 103 -7.70 -8.25 -2.74
N VAL A 104 -8.53 -7.22 -2.69
CA VAL A 104 -8.98 -6.45 -3.86
C VAL A 104 -8.99 -4.98 -3.51
N ALA A 105 -8.90 -4.12 -4.52
CA ALA A 105 -9.05 -2.69 -4.31
C ALA A 105 -10.52 -2.39 -3.96
N PRO A 106 -10.82 -1.75 -2.83
CA PRO A 106 -12.13 -1.18 -2.57
C PRO A 106 -12.54 -0.21 -3.68
N ALA A 107 -13.85 -0.12 -3.94
CA ALA A 107 -14.41 0.74 -4.97
C ALA A 107 -13.99 2.21 -4.80
N ALA A 108 -13.84 2.67 -3.56
CA ALA A 108 -13.41 4.03 -3.23
C ALA A 108 -12.00 4.39 -3.75
N TRP A 109 -11.17 3.40 -4.11
CA TRP A 109 -9.81 3.64 -4.62
C TRP A 109 -9.76 3.80 -6.14
N MET A 110 -10.85 3.50 -6.84
CA MET A 110 -10.90 3.53 -8.29
C MET A 110 -10.76 4.95 -8.83
N GLY A 111 -9.89 5.14 -9.81
CA GLY A 111 -9.74 6.40 -10.55
C GLY A 111 -9.05 7.52 -9.78
N LEU A 112 -8.55 7.26 -8.56
CA LEU A 112 -7.86 8.30 -7.79
C LEU A 112 -6.58 8.74 -8.50
N ALA A 113 -6.30 10.05 -8.51
CA ALA A 113 -5.00 10.55 -8.96
C ALA A 113 -3.89 10.18 -7.96
N ALA A 114 -2.63 10.35 -8.38
CA ALA A 114 -1.48 9.93 -7.58
C ALA A 114 -1.37 10.66 -6.23
N ASP A 115 -1.57 11.97 -6.25
CA ASP A 115 -1.60 12.87 -5.10
C ASP A 115 -2.75 12.55 -4.12
N VAL A 116 -3.87 12.04 -4.63
CA VAL A 116 -5.03 11.65 -3.81
C VAL A 116 -4.86 10.24 -3.22
N ALA A 117 -4.19 9.32 -3.93
CA ALA A 117 -4.00 7.95 -3.46
C ALA A 117 -3.19 7.89 -2.16
N ILE A 118 -2.19 8.76 -1.99
CA ILE A 118 -1.42 8.87 -0.74
C ILE A 118 -2.31 9.38 0.41
N GLN A 119 -3.31 10.22 0.10
CA GLN A 119 -4.25 10.73 1.12
C GLN A 119 -5.21 9.66 1.62
N LEU A 120 -5.33 8.51 0.95
CA LEU A 120 -6.19 7.43 1.41
C LEU A 120 -5.89 7.03 2.85
N ILE A 121 -4.61 7.00 3.26
CA ILE A 121 -4.22 6.62 4.64
C ILE A 121 -4.72 7.61 5.71
N ASN A 122 -4.98 8.85 5.30
CA ASN A 122 -5.46 9.93 6.17
C ASN A 122 -6.97 10.17 6.02
N SER A 123 -7.66 9.42 5.16
CA SER A 123 -9.10 9.57 4.93
C SER A 123 -9.95 8.90 6.02
N SER A 124 -11.28 8.98 5.90
CA SER A 124 -12.21 8.32 6.83
C SER A 124 -12.56 6.88 6.42
N GLY A 125 -12.52 6.51 5.13
CA GLY A 125 -12.99 5.20 4.66
C GLY A 125 -14.50 4.96 4.82
N ASP A 126 -15.07 4.00 4.09
CA ASP A 126 -16.51 3.70 4.13
C ASP A 126 -16.97 3.12 5.48
N ALA A 127 -16.08 2.38 6.14
CA ALA A 127 -16.31 1.82 7.46
C ALA A 127 -15.82 2.74 8.60
N GLY A 128 -15.41 3.97 8.26
CA GLY A 128 -14.82 4.91 9.21
C GLY A 128 -13.37 4.58 9.58
N ARG A 129 -12.81 5.39 10.48
CA ARG A 129 -11.46 5.18 11.02
C ARG A 129 -11.53 4.19 12.17
N ILE A 130 -10.76 3.12 12.06
CA ILE A 130 -10.73 2.02 13.02
C ILE A 130 -9.37 2.03 13.71
N LYS A 131 -9.38 1.89 15.05
CA LYS A 131 -8.13 1.83 15.84
C LYS A 131 -7.32 0.60 15.47
N LEU A 132 -6.00 0.74 15.39
CA LEU A 132 -5.11 -0.38 15.08
C LEU A 132 -5.22 -1.51 16.09
N ALA A 133 -5.48 -1.21 17.37
CA ALA A 133 -5.77 -2.22 18.39
C ALA A 133 -6.99 -3.11 18.04
N ASN A 134 -8.05 -2.51 17.48
CA ASN A 134 -9.23 -3.26 17.08
C ASN A 134 -8.94 -4.13 15.87
N ILE A 135 -8.15 -3.61 14.90
CA ILE A 135 -7.72 -4.36 13.73
C ILE A 135 -6.82 -5.54 14.16
N ALA A 136 -5.89 -5.31 15.10
CA ALA A 136 -5.02 -6.35 15.66
C ALA A 136 -5.82 -7.50 16.30
N GLY A 137 -6.97 -7.19 16.92
CA GLY A 137 -7.89 -8.20 17.46
C GLY A 137 -8.55 -9.11 16.41
N THR A 138 -8.51 -8.72 15.12
CA THR A 138 -9.05 -9.53 14.02
C THR A 138 -8.00 -10.39 13.32
N VAL A 139 -6.71 -10.09 13.53
CA VAL A 139 -5.62 -10.78 12.85
C VAL A 139 -5.57 -12.23 13.32
N SER A 140 -5.65 -13.14 12.35
CA SER A 140 -5.66 -14.57 12.60
C SER A 140 -5.02 -15.32 11.44
N LYS A 141 -4.63 -16.57 11.70
CA LYS A 141 -4.21 -17.52 10.66
C LYS A 141 -5.30 -17.63 9.60
N GLY A 142 -4.92 -17.59 8.33
CA GLY A 142 -5.85 -17.62 7.20
C GLY A 142 -6.37 -16.24 6.79
N GLY A 143 -6.11 -15.19 7.57
CA GLY A 143 -6.39 -13.80 7.20
C GLY A 143 -5.60 -13.39 5.96
N PHE A 144 -6.18 -12.50 5.15
CA PHE A 144 -5.58 -12.12 3.87
C PHE A 144 -4.75 -10.85 3.98
N VAL A 145 -3.53 -10.90 3.44
CA VAL A 145 -2.66 -9.74 3.23
C VAL A 145 -2.25 -9.67 1.77
N GLY A 146 -1.95 -8.47 1.28
CA GLY A 146 -1.54 -8.32 -0.10
C GLY A 146 -0.95 -6.96 -0.42
N VAL A 147 -0.42 -6.88 -1.62
CA VAL A 147 0.10 -5.68 -2.23
C VAL A 147 -0.72 -5.36 -3.46
N LEU A 148 -1.31 -4.17 -3.50
CA LEU A 148 -1.98 -3.66 -4.70
C LEU A 148 -1.15 -2.56 -5.31
N HIS A 149 -1.04 -2.52 -6.63
CA HIS A 149 -0.26 -1.51 -7.33
C HIS A 149 -0.95 -0.92 -8.55
N ARG A 150 -0.49 0.24 -8.96
CA ARG A 150 -0.84 0.88 -10.23
C ARG A 150 0.13 2.01 -10.56
N VAL A 151 0.01 2.54 -11.77
CA VAL A 151 0.55 3.83 -12.15
C VAL A 151 -0.62 4.81 -12.24
N ALA A 152 -0.52 5.92 -11.52
CA ALA A 152 -1.46 7.02 -11.62
C ALA A 152 -0.75 8.27 -12.15
N LYS A 153 -1.51 9.15 -12.79
CA LYS A 153 -1.05 10.48 -13.20
C LYS A 153 -1.53 11.52 -12.20
N ASP A 154 -0.70 12.53 -11.95
CA ASP A 154 -1.14 13.76 -11.31
C ASP A 154 -1.83 14.71 -12.31
N ALA A 155 -2.27 15.87 -11.82
CA ALA A 155 -2.92 16.89 -12.64
C ALA A 155 -2.01 17.46 -13.74
N GLN A 156 -0.69 17.33 -13.60
CA GLN A 156 0.32 17.77 -14.55
C GLN A 156 0.73 16.65 -15.54
N GLY A 157 0.15 15.46 -15.42
CA GLY A 157 0.44 14.31 -16.25
C GLY A 157 1.71 13.55 -15.86
N LYS A 158 2.36 13.91 -14.74
CA LYS A 158 3.49 13.16 -14.19
C LYS A 158 2.99 11.81 -13.66
N ARG A 159 3.73 10.75 -13.96
CA ARG A 159 3.40 9.38 -13.56
C ARG A 159 4.09 9.00 -12.26
N SER A 160 3.35 8.40 -11.35
CA SER A 160 3.86 7.77 -10.15
C SER A 160 3.41 6.31 -10.08
N TYR A 161 4.35 5.42 -9.78
CA TYR A 161 4.08 4.04 -9.42
C TYR A 161 3.72 4.00 -7.94
N ILE A 162 2.53 3.50 -7.64
CA ILE A 162 1.95 3.49 -6.30
C ILE A 162 1.68 2.05 -5.93
N TRP A 163 2.11 1.63 -4.74
CA TRP A 163 1.77 0.33 -4.20
C TRP A 163 1.36 0.43 -2.74
N ASN A 164 0.46 -0.45 -2.35
CA ASN A 164 -0.29 -0.40 -1.11
C ASN A 164 -0.18 -1.75 -0.43
N TYR A 165 0.28 -1.77 0.82
CA TYR A 165 0.22 -2.95 1.67
C TYR A 165 -1.11 -2.96 2.40
N ALA A 166 -1.87 -4.02 2.19
CA ALA A 166 -3.24 -4.14 2.65
C ALA A 166 -3.47 -5.40 3.47
N TYR A 167 -4.40 -5.28 4.42
CA TYR A 167 -4.93 -6.39 5.19
C TYR A 167 -6.46 -6.36 5.12
N THR A 168 -7.09 -7.51 4.89
CA THR A 168 -8.55 -7.64 4.90
C THR A 168 -8.98 -8.43 6.12
N ALA A 169 -9.80 -7.80 6.97
CA ALA A 169 -10.41 -8.41 8.14
C ALA A 169 -11.90 -8.66 7.93
N GLU A 170 -12.46 -9.54 8.75
CA GLU A 170 -13.90 -9.61 8.96
C GLU A 170 -14.24 -8.94 10.30
N LEU A 171 -15.10 -7.92 10.24
CA LEU A 171 -15.54 -7.12 11.38
C LEU A 171 -17.06 -7.02 11.32
N ASN A 172 -17.74 -7.50 12.36
CA ASN A 172 -19.22 -7.52 12.44
C ASN A 172 -19.88 -8.20 11.21
N GLY A 173 -19.28 -9.28 10.69
CA GLY A 173 -19.76 -9.99 9.49
C GLY A 173 -19.56 -9.22 8.17
N GLN A 174 -18.87 -8.08 8.20
CA GLN A 174 -18.50 -7.31 7.02
C GLN A 174 -17.00 -7.42 6.76
N LYS A 175 -16.62 -7.51 5.49
CA LYS A 175 -15.22 -7.51 5.09
C LYS A 175 -14.73 -6.09 4.94
N ILE A 176 -13.64 -5.79 5.63
CA ILE A 176 -13.05 -4.46 5.65
C ILE A 176 -11.59 -4.59 5.25
N THR A 177 -11.18 -3.83 4.25
CA THR A 177 -9.80 -3.73 3.81
C THR A 177 -9.18 -2.47 4.39
N PHE A 178 -7.97 -2.62 4.91
CA PHE A 178 -7.18 -1.59 5.54
C PHE A 178 -5.90 -1.34 4.76
N LEU A 179 -5.50 -0.07 4.66
CA LEU A 179 -4.19 0.32 4.16
C LEU A 179 -3.21 0.45 5.32
N LEU A 180 -2.23 -0.44 5.34
CA LEU A 180 -1.20 -0.49 6.39
C LEU A 180 0.06 0.29 6.00
N ALA A 181 0.30 0.45 4.70
CA ALA A 181 1.27 1.39 4.17
C ALA A 181 0.95 1.68 2.70
N VAL A 182 1.22 2.92 2.29
CA VAL A 182 1.15 3.37 0.90
C VAL A 182 2.51 3.91 0.53
N CYS A 183 3.03 3.47 -0.60
CA CYS A 183 4.32 3.91 -1.11
C CYS A 183 4.19 4.38 -2.55
N SER A 184 5.03 5.34 -2.94
CA SER A 184 5.06 5.89 -4.28
C SER A 184 6.49 6.11 -4.76
N ALA A 185 6.72 6.01 -6.06
CA ALA A 185 7.97 6.35 -6.72
C ALA A 185 7.69 6.91 -8.12
N ASP A 186 8.62 7.72 -8.65
CA ASP A 186 8.54 8.23 -10.02
C ASP A 186 8.65 7.10 -11.06
N VAL A 187 7.99 7.26 -12.21
CA VAL A 187 8.03 6.28 -13.31
C VAL A 187 8.91 6.76 -14.46
N VAL A 188 9.81 5.90 -14.91
CA VAL A 188 10.58 6.07 -16.15
C VAL A 188 10.15 5.01 -17.16
N VAL A 189 9.79 5.44 -18.37
CA VAL A 189 9.37 4.52 -19.43
C VAL A 189 10.55 4.25 -20.36
N LYS A 190 10.84 2.98 -20.64
CA LYS A 190 11.87 2.54 -21.59
C LYS A 190 11.29 1.66 -22.69
#